data_AF-G9P3P4-F1
#
_entry.id   AF-G9P3P4-F1
#
_cell.length_a   1.000
_cell.length_b   1.000
_cell.length_c   1.000
_cell.angle_alpha   90.00
_cell.angle_beta   90.00
_cell.angle_gamma   90.00
#
_symmetry.space_group_name_H-M   'P 1'
#
loop_
_entity.id
_entity.type
_entity.pdbx_description
1 polymer ?
#
loop_
_entity_poly.entity_id
_entity_poly.type
_entity_poly.pdbx_seq_one_letter_code
_entity_poly.pdbx_strand_id
1 'polypeptide(L)'
;MAAAAGVMAILESTYNSLDLEAILELYADDARFSAHLFGLVGVDKTWIRAFYSDLIEYNENVEFVTRCVTGTPDLTVWECDVKWTARLPSTALGTVRGDKVVMRGVSLLSWREGYIVEQKDYFHIAQKG
;
A
#
# COMPACT_ATOMS: atom_id res chain seq x y z
N MET A 1 3.39 20.40 12.78
CA MET A 1 3.55 20.49 11.31
C MET A 1 4.81 19.77 10.80
N ALA A 2 5.84 19.49 11.61
CA ALA A 2 7.02 18.72 11.17
C ALA A 2 6.83 17.20 11.07
N ALA A 3 5.86 16.61 11.80
CA ALA A 3 5.64 15.16 11.82
C ALA A 3 5.08 14.60 10.49
N ALA A 4 4.15 15.32 9.84
CA ALA A 4 3.52 14.87 8.61
C ALA A 4 4.51 14.77 7.43
N ALA A 5 5.43 15.73 7.29
CA ALA A 5 6.46 15.69 6.26
C ALA A 5 7.44 14.52 6.45
N GLY A 6 7.76 14.17 7.71
CA GLY A 6 8.55 12.98 8.02
C GLY A 6 7.83 11.69 7.65
N VAL A 7 6.54 11.58 7.99
CA VAL A 7 5.70 10.42 7.62
C VAL A 7 5.56 10.30 6.10
N MET A 8 5.35 11.40 5.37
CA MET A 8 5.29 11.41 3.89
C MET A 8 6.55 10.80 3.27
N ALA A 9 7.73 11.29 3.69
CA ALA A 9 9.00 10.82 3.16
C ALA A 9 9.23 9.34 3.51
N ILE A 10 8.84 8.89 4.70
CA ILE A 10 8.96 7.48 5.12
C ILE A 10 8.06 6.58 4.26
N LEU A 11 6.77 6.90 4.14
CA LEU A 11 5.84 6.07 3.36
C LEU A 11 6.30 5.97 1.90
N GLU A 12 6.49 7.10 1.23
CA GLU A 12 6.84 7.10 -0.19
C GLU A 12 8.18 6.43 -0.46
N SER A 13 9.22 6.70 0.34
CA SER A 13 10.53 6.08 0.14
C SER A 13 10.52 4.58 0.47
N THR A 14 9.85 4.16 1.54
CA THR A 14 9.81 2.74 1.94
C THR A 14 9.03 1.92 0.93
N TYR A 15 7.84 2.35 0.51
CA TYR A 15 7.04 1.60 -0.46
C TYR A 15 7.66 1.59 -1.87
N ASN A 16 8.33 2.68 -2.30
CA ASN A 16 9.05 2.69 -3.58
C ASN A 16 10.41 1.99 -3.53
N SER A 17 10.93 1.63 -2.35
CA SER A 17 12.11 0.76 -2.26
C SER A 17 11.82 -0.65 -2.80
N LEU A 18 10.55 -1.07 -2.77
CA LEU A 18 10.09 -2.42 -3.08
C LEU A 18 10.85 -3.50 -2.29
N ASP A 19 11.46 -3.13 -1.17
CA ASP A 19 12.07 -4.04 -0.21
C ASP A 19 10.98 -4.52 0.75
N LEU A 20 10.62 -5.80 0.60
CA LEU A 20 9.57 -6.43 1.39
C LEU A 20 9.86 -6.35 2.90
N GLU A 21 11.11 -6.51 3.33
CA GLU A 21 11.44 -6.46 4.75
C GLU A 21 11.35 -5.02 5.27
N ALA A 22 11.85 -4.03 4.52
CA ALA A 22 11.74 -2.62 4.90
C ALA A 22 10.26 -2.17 5.01
N ILE A 23 9.39 -2.67 4.12
CA ILE A 23 7.94 -2.43 4.21
C ILE A 23 7.38 -3.08 5.48
N LEU A 24 7.73 -4.33 5.78
CA LEU A 24 7.20 -5.05 6.94
C LEU A 24 7.71 -4.55 8.29
N GLU A 25 8.89 -3.92 8.32
CA GLU A 25 9.44 -3.24 9.49
C GLU A 25 8.61 -2.01 9.92
N LEU A 26 7.81 -1.42 9.02
CA LEU A 26 6.87 -0.36 9.39
C LEU A 26 5.70 -0.87 10.24
N TYR A 27 5.38 -2.17 10.19
CA TYR A 27 4.20 -2.72 10.86
C TYR A 27 4.55 -3.32 12.21
N ALA A 28 3.67 -3.11 13.20
CA ALA A 28 3.72 -3.83 14.46
C ALA A 28 3.46 -5.33 14.24
N ASP A 29 3.94 -6.20 15.12
CA ASP A 29 3.77 -7.65 14.95
C ASP A 29 2.30 -8.11 15.04
N ASP A 30 1.47 -7.36 15.76
CA ASP A 30 0.02 -7.56 15.88
C ASP A 30 -0.80 -6.76 14.85
N ALA A 31 -0.14 -6.19 13.83
CA ALA A 31 -0.79 -5.31 12.85
C ALA A 31 -1.94 -6.00 12.10
N ARG A 32 -2.97 -5.19 11.79
CA ARG A 32 -4.15 -5.61 11.03
C ARG A 32 -4.24 -4.90 9.70
N PHE A 33 -4.67 -5.61 8.68
CA PHE A 33 -4.77 -5.09 7.32
C PHE A 33 -6.12 -5.39 6.70
N SER A 34 -6.66 -4.41 5.98
CA SER A 34 -7.85 -4.57 5.14
C SER A 34 -7.58 -3.94 3.79
N ALA A 35 -7.75 -4.72 2.72
CA ALA A 35 -7.69 -4.25 1.35
C ALA A 35 -9.01 -4.60 0.67
N HIS A 36 -9.95 -3.66 0.71
CA HIS A 36 -11.33 -3.92 0.33
C HIS A 36 -11.48 -4.31 -1.13
N LEU A 37 -10.65 -3.78 -2.02
CA LEU A 37 -10.61 -4.16 -3.44
C LEU A 37 -10.26 -5.64 -3.65
N PHE A 38 -9.48 -6.22 -2.72
CA PHE A 38 -9.00 -7.60 -2.78
C PHE A 38 -9.78 -8.54 -1.84
N GLY A 39 -10.84 -8.06 -1.19
CA GLY A 39 -11.64 -8.86 -0.26
C GLY A 39 -10.93 -9.22 1.05
N LEU A 40 -9.81 -8.58 1.38
CA LEU A 40 -9.08 -8.80 2.62
C LEU A 40 -9.63 -7.88 3.72
N VAL A 41 -10.02 -8.43 4.87
CA VAL A 41 -10.57 -7.67 5.99
C VAL A 41 -10.00 -8.15 7.33
N GLY A 42 -9.30 -7.27 8.04
CA GLY A 42 -8.75 -7.54 9.37
C GLY A 42 -7.70 -8.67 9.43
N VAL A 43 -7.03 -8.95 8.30
CA VAL A 43 -6.01 -10.00 8.22
C VAL A 43 -4.73 -9.59 8.96
N ASP A 44 -3.92 -10.57 9.36
CA ASP A 44 -2.71 -10.33 10.14
C ASP A 44 -1.47 -10.03 9.25
N LYS A 45 -0.32 -9.78 9.90
CA LYS A 45 0.96 -9.46 9.25
C LYS A 45 1.46 -10.55 8.29
N THR A 46 1.03 -11.80 8.44
CA THR A 46 1.35 -12.87 7.47
C THR A 46 0.70 -12.57 6.11
N TRP A 47 -0.54 -12.10 6.13
CA TRP A 47 -1.25 -11.68 4.92
C TRP A 47 -0.72 -10.36 4.35
N ILE A 48 -0.24 -9.45 5.20
CA ILE A 48 0.45 -8.23 4.75
C ILE A 48 1.68 -8.59 3.93
N ARG A 49 2.51 -9.53 4.45
CA ARG A 49 3.68 -10.06 3.74
C ARG A 49 3.29 -10.67 2.40
N ALA A 50 2.27 -11.53 2.36
CA ALA A 50 1.80 -12.15 1.13
C ALA A 50 1.32 -11.09 0.12
N PHE A 51 0.54 -10.10 0.58
CA PHE A 51 0.01 -9.04 -0.27
C PHE A 51 1.11 -8.21 -0.96
N TYR A 52 2.12 -7.77 -0.21
CA TYR A 52 3.22 -7.00 -0.80
C TYR A 52 4.17 -7.88 -1.63
N SER A 53 4.39 -9.13 -1.23
CA SER A 53 5.15 -10.10 -2.04
C SER A 53 4.51 -10.30 -3.41
N ASP A 54 3.19 -10.54 -3.45
CA ASP A 54 2.44 -10.71 -4.70
C ASP A 54 2.47 -9.44 -5.55
N LEU A 55 2.34 -8.26 -4.94
CA LEU A 55 2.46 -6.98 -5.65
C LEU A 55 3.80 -6.86 -6.38
N ILE A 56 4.91 -7.20 -5.70
CA ILE A 56 6.26 -7.07 -6.24
C ILE A 56 6.56 -8.17 -7.28
N GLU A 57 6.11 -9.40 -7.05
CA GLU A 57 6.40 -10.53 -7.93
C GLU A 57 5.60 -10.45 -9.25
N TYR A 58 4.31 -10.09 -9.16
CA TYR A 58 3.37 -10.21 -10.27
C TYR A 58 3.30 -8.97 -11.15
N ASN A 59 4.07 -7.93 -10.82
CA ASN A 59 4.06 -6.66 -11.52
C ASN A 59 5.49 -6.15 -11.74
N GLU A 60 5.64 -5.21 -12.65
CA GLU A 60 6.90 -4.51 -12.90
C GLU A 60 6.68 -3.00 -12.90
N ASN A 61 7.75 -2.24 -12.66
CA ASN A 61 7.68 -0.77 -12.55
C ASN A 61 6.61 -0.31 -11.54
N VAL A 62 6.51 -1.00 -10.41
CA VAL A 62 5.61 -0.60 -9.33
C VAL A 62 6.09 0.74 -8.77
N GLU A 63 5.20 1.73 -8.75
CA GLU A 63 5.48 3.08 -8.26
C GLU A 63 4.31 3.54 -7.38
N PHE A 64 4.63 4.02 -6.19
CA PHE A 64 3.68 4.68 -5.29
C PHE A 64 3.89 6.19 -5.39
N VAL A 65 2.87 6.91 -5.86
CA VAL A 65 2.91 8.37 -5.98
C VAL A 65 1.98 8.98 -4.96
N THR A 66 2.56 9.67 -3.98
CA THR A 66 1.81 10.40 -2.97
C THR A 66 1.05 11.57 -3.61
N ARG A 67 -0.26 11.63 -3.39
CA ARG A 67 -1.11 12.76 -3.78
C ARG A 67 -1.31 13.72 -2.61
N CYS A 68 -1.57 13.16 -1.44
CA CYS A 68 -1.78 13.90 -0.21
C CYS A 68 -1.51 13.01 1.01
N VAL A 69 -1.00 13.61 2.08
CA VAL A 69 -0.95 13.00 3.40
C VAL A 69 -1.46 14.01 4.42
N THR A 70 -2.36 13.57 5.28
CA THR A 70 -2.88 14.37 6.40
C THR A 70 -3.15 13.47 7.60
N GLY A 71 -3.27 14.04 8.79
CA GLY A 71 -3.59 13.25 9.98
C GLY A 71 -3.03 13.83 11.28
N THR A 72 -3.02 12.96 12.28
CA THR A 72 -2.47 13.16 13.62
C THR A 72 -1.27 12.22 13.83
N PRO A 73 -0.55 12.30 14.96
CA PRO A 73 0.49 11.32 15.28
C PRO A 73 0.02 9.86 15.32
N ASP A 74 -1.25 9.62 15.66
CA ASP A 74 -1.80 8.27 15.85
C ASP A 74 -2.60 7.78 14.63
N LEU A 75 -2.96 8.66 13.71
CA LEU A 75 -3.76 8.33 12.54
C LEU A 75 -3.31 9.15 11.33
N THR A 76 -2.86 8.46 10.28
CA THR A 76 -2.49 9.05 9.00
C THR A 76 -3.46 8.62 7.90
N VAL A 77 -3.85 9.57 7.06
CA VAL A 77 -4.59 9.36 5.82
C VAL A 77 -3.63 9.62 4.68
N TRP A 78 -3.36 8.60 3.87
CA TRP A 78 -2.46 8.68 2.71
C TRP A 78 -3.26 8.43 1.44
N GLU A 79 -3.46 9.48 0.63
CA GLU A 79 -3.98 9.35 -0.72
C GLU A 79 -2.81 9.11 -1.68
N CYS A 80 -2.85 8.02 -2.43
CA CYS A 80 -1.80 7.68 -3.38
C CYS A 80 -2.33 7.04 -4.67
N ASP A 81 -1.53 7.21 -5.72
CA ASP A 81 -1.63 6.41 -6.93
C ASP A 81 -0.60 5.29 -6.84
N VAL A 82 -1.03 4.04 -7.00
CA VAL A 82 -0.15 2.89 -7.20
C VAL A 82 -0.19 2.54 -8.68
N LYS A 83 0.96 2.64 -9.33
CA LYS A 83 1.10 2.38 -10.77
C LYS A 83 1.95 1.15 -10.99
N TRP A 84 1.65 0.38 -12.01
CA TRP A 84 2.49 -0.75 -12.41
C TRP A 84 2.17 -1.21 -13.83
N THR A 85 3.04 -2.06 -14.37
CA THR A 85 2.73 -2.90 -15.53
C THR A 85 2.50 -4.33 -15.05
N ALA A 86 1.40 -4.95 -15.45
CA ALA A 86 1.06 -6.31 -15.05
C ALA A 86 2.01 -7.33 -15.71
N ARG A 87 2.77 -8.09 -14.92
CA ARG A 87 3.62 -9.19 -15.42
C ARG A 87 2.79 -10.47 -15.57
N LEU A 88 1.87 -10.70 -14.64
CA LEU A 88 0.93 -11.82 -14.62
C LEU A 88 -0.51 -11.31 -14.67
N PRO A 89 -1.46 -12.12 -15.19
CA PRO A 89 -2.87 -11.76 -15.14
C PRO A 89 -3.40 -11.80 -13.69
N SER A 90 -4.30 -10.88 -13.36
CA SER A 90 -5.03 -10.89 -12.09
C SER A 90 -6.52 -10.99 -12.36
N THR A 91 -7.15 -12.06 -11.87
CA THR A 91 -8.61 -12.22 -11.96
C THR A 91 -9.33 -11.19 -11.08
N ALA A 92 -8.77 -10.85 -9.92
CA ALA A 92 -9.32 -9.85 -9.00
C ALA A 92 -9.37 -8.45 -9.63
N LEU A 93 -8.37 -8.09 -10.42
CA LEU A 93 -8.26 -6.77 -11.08
C LEU A 93 -8.70 -6.80 -12.55
N GLY A 94 -9.00 -7.98 -13.08
CA GLY A 94 -9.26 -8.24 -14.49
C GLY A 94 -8.14 -7.77 -15.41
N THR A 95 -6.88 -7.88 -14.98
CA THR A 95 -5.71 -7.45 -15.76
C THR A 95 -5.14 -8.61 -16.57
N VAL A 96 -4.59 -8.30 -17.74
CA VAL A 96 -3.76 -9.23 -18.53
C VAL A 96 -2.31 -8.77 -18.53
N ARG A 97 -1.41 -9.67 -18.95
CA ARG A 97 0.03 -9.34 -19.04
C ARG A 97 0.24 -8.16 -20.00
N GLY A 98 1.00 -7.17 -19.53
CA GLY A 98 1.35 -5.96 -20.27
C GLY A 98 0.44 -4.76 -19.99
N ASP A 99 -0.71 -4.96 -19.33
CA ASP A 99 -1.58 -3.86 -18.94
C ASP A 99 -0.84 -2.86 -18.06
N LYS A 100 -0.93 -1.58 -18.40
CA LYS A 100 -0.51 -0.48 -17.52
C LYS A 100 -1.69 -0.11 -16.64
N VAL A 101 -1.50 -0.23 -15.33
CA VAL A 101 -2.55 -0.02 -14.35
C VAL A 101 -2.20 1.17 -13.46
N VAL A 102 -3.22 1.98 -13.17
CA VAL A 102 -3.19 2.98 -12.11
C VAL A 102 -4.33 2.65 -11.16
N MET A 103 -3.98 2.32 -9.93
CA MET A 103 -4.91 2.18 -8.83
C MET A 103 -4.83 3.44 -7.96
N ARG A 104 -5.98 4.06 -7.68
CA ARG A 104 -6.07 5.28 -6.87
C ARG A 104 -6.91 5.02 -5.64
N GLY A 105 -6.46 5.54 -4.51
CA GLY A 105 -7.19 5.37 -3.28
C GLY A 105 -6.56 6.04 -2.09
N VAL A 106 -7.09 5.65 -0.94
CA VAL A 106 -6.66 6.14 0.35
C VAL A 106 -6.35 4.95 1.26
N SER A 107 -5.20 5.02 1.92
CA SER A 107 -4.85 4.19 3.07
C SER A 107 -5.10 4.96 4.36
N LEU A 108 -5.87 4.38 5.28
CA LEU A 108 -5.96 4.83 6.66
C LEU A 108 -4.96 4.01 7.49
N LEU A 109 -3.98 4.67 8.09
CA LEU A 109 -2.89 4.07 8.85
C LEU A 109 -2.99 4.50 10.32
N SER A 110 -3.29 3.57 11.21
CA SER A 110 -3.26 3.77 12.66
C SER A 110 -1.88 3.42 13.19
N TRP A 111 -1.34 4.26 14.07
CA TRP A 111 0.03 4.14 14.58
C TRP A 111 0.07 3.90 16.09
N ARG A 112 1.07 3.14 16.54
CA ARG A 112 1.42 2.97 17.95
C ARG A 112 2.93 2.85 18.05
N GLU A 113 3.55 3.72 18.86
CA GLU A 113 5.00 3.67 19.12
C GLU A 113 5.87 3.68 17.85
N GLY A 114 5.43 4.40 16.81
CA GLY A 114 6.14 4.50 15.54
C GLY A 114 5.86 3.38 14.54
N TYR A 115 5.03 2.39 14.91
CA TYR A 115 4.65 1.28 14.04
C TYR A 115 3.19 1.39 13.58
N ILE A 116 2.92 0.94 12.36
CA ILE A 116 1.56 0.76 11.83
C ILE A 116 0.92 -0.44 12.54
N VAL A 117 -0.15 -0.21 13.29
CA VAL A 117 -0.95 -1.25 13.95
C VAL A 117 -2.20 -1.62 13.17
N GLU A 118 -2.70 -0.72 12.32
CA GLU A 118 -3.82 -1.02 11.43
C GLU A 118 -3.68 -0.25 10.11
N GLN A 119 -3.91 -0.92 9.00
CA GLN A 119 -4.07 -0.30 7.69
C GLN A 119 -5.39 -0.72 7.04
N LYS A 120 -6.15 0.26 6.54
CA LYS A 120 -7.36 0.06 5.76
C LYS A 120 -7.26 0.78 4.42
N ASP A 121 -7.30 0.00 3.35
CA ASP A 121 -7.12 0.45 1.98
C ASP A 121 -8.45 0.52 1.23
N TYR A 122 -8.75 1.70 0.73
CA TYR A 122 -9.92 2.01 -0.09
C TYR A 122 -9.46 2.49 -1.47
N PHE A 123 -9.21 1.52 -2.35
CA PHE A 123 -8.68 1.76 -3.69
C PHE A 123 -9.63 1.29 -4.78
N HIS A 124 -9.48 1.90 -5.97
CA HIS A 124 -10.15 1.49 -7.20
C HIS A 124 -9.18 1.57 -8.38
N ILE A 125 -9.49 0.87 -9.47
CA ILE A 125 -8.76 1.01 -10.72
C ILE A 125 -9.17 2.32 -11.40
N ALA A 126 -8.27 3.29 -11.41
CA ALA A 126 -8.48 4.60 -12.02
C ALA A 126 -8.18 4.57 -13.54
N GLN A 127 -7.21 3.76 -13.96
CA GLN A 127 -6.85 3.55 -15.36
C GLN A 127 -6.32 2.14 -15.58
N LYS A 128 -6.66 1.55 -16.72
CA LYS A 128 -6.11 0.28 -17.22
C LYS A 128 -6.10 0.28 -18.74
N GLY A 129 -4.98 -0.12 -19.37
CA GLY A 129 -4.88 -0.33 -20.81
C GLY A 129 -3.49 -0.66 -21.28
#